data_AF-A0AA39FE47-F1
#
_entry.id   AF-A0AA39FE47-F1
#
_cell.length_a   1.000
_cell.length_b   1.000
_cell.length_c   1.000
_cell.angle_alpha   90.00
_cell.angle_beta   90.00
_cell.angle_gamma   90.00
#
_symmetry.space_group_name_H-M   'P 1'
#
loop_
_entity.id
_entity.type
_entity.pdbx_description
1 polymer ?
#
loop_
_entity_poly.entity_id
_entity_poly.type
_entity_poly.pdbx_seq_one_letter_code
_entity_poly.pdbx_strand_id
1 'polypeptide(L)'
;MPRTWNNFTYEGQVLIDLSIIKNTNSITLNVDGLIIHKINTTLLNSQHNCLAILSQIFDEEKQFFIIRFTNDLGIGNYSLYLKFNGEIRDDVFGFYRSNYKDGDKIKWIAVTQFSPIFARRAFPCFDEPYLKATFKLGIGHYGNQTITSNTQREKIQLIRHEDDDWNGKNGKL
;
A
#
# COMPACT_ATOMS: atom_id res chain seq x y z
N MET A 1 11.47 -5.73 16.06
CA MET A 1 10.53 -5.32 17.13
C MET A 1 9.33 -6.25 17.09
N PRO A 2 8.76 -6.67 18.24
CA PRO A 2 7.70 -7.68 18.24
C PRO A 2 6.38 -7.09 17.73
N ARG A 3 5.80 -7.71 16.69
CA ARG A 3 4.48 -7.37 16.14
C ARG A 3 3.41 -7.79 17.14
N THR A 4 2.67 -6.82 17.68
CA THR A 4 1.48 -7.07 18.50
C THR A 4 0.28 -7.35 17.58
N TRP A 5 -0.32 -8.53 17.73
CA TRP A 5 -1.36 -9.12 16.89
C TRP A 5 -2.76 -8.50 17.04
N ASN A 6 -2.86 -7.18 17.22
CA ASN A 6 -4.15 -6.53 17.51
C ASN A 6 -4.31 -5.10 17.00
N ASN A 7 -3.41 -4.59 16.15
CA ASN A 7 -3.35 -3.14 15.95
C ASN A 7 -4.15 -2.58 14.75
N PHE A 8 -5.03 -3.38 14.13
CA PHE A 8 -5.76 -2.98 12.91
C PHE A 8 -4.85 -2.27 11.90
N THR A 9 -3.62 -2.76 11.70
CA THR A 9 -2.66 -2.21 10.74
C THR A 9 -2.44 -3.18 9.59
N TYR A 10 -1.92 -2.64 8.49
CA TYR A 10 -1.50 -3.43 7.34
C TYR A 10 -0.21 -2.87 6.76
N GLU A 11 0.50 -3.76 6.04
CA GLU A 11 1.66 -3.42 5.24
C GLU A 11 1.29 -3.51 3.78
N GLY A 12 1.81 -2.57 2.99
CA GLY A 12 1.55 -2.49 1.57
C GLY A 12 2.81 -2.17 0.79
N GLN A 13 2.79 -2.56 -0.47
CA GLN A 13 3.75 -2.13 -1.45
C GLN A 13 3.02 -1.78 -2.75
N VAL A 14 3.48 -0.76 -3.44
CA VAL A 14 2.95 -0.33 -4.72
C VAL A 14 4.07 -0.26 -5.74
N LEU A 15 3.78 -0.74 -6.95
CA LEU A 15 4.57 -0.51 -8.15
C LEU A 15 3.67 0.29 -9.10
N ILE A 16 4.10 1.49 -9.44
CA ILE A 16 3.34 2.43 -10.27
C ILE A 16 4.14 2.67 -11.55
N ASP A 17 3.63 2.16 -12.66
CA ASP A 17 4.14 2.50 -13.98
C ASP A 17 3.57 3.86 -14.39
N LEU A 18 4.46 4.79 -14.75
CA LEU A 18 4.12 6.18 -15.06
C LEU A 18 4.90 6.70 -16.26
N SER A 19 4.30 7.66 -16.97
CA SER A 19 4.94 8.37 -18.08
C SER A 19 5.17 9.83 -17.70
N ILE A 20 6.42 10.27 -17.82
CA ILE A 20 6.77 11.69 -17.70
C ILE A 20 6.57 12.33 -19.06
N ILE A 21 5.66 13.30 -19.13
CA ILE A 21 5.29 14.01 -20.37
C ILE A 21 6.01 15.34 -20.56
N LYS A 22 6.66 15.83 -19.51
CA LYS A 22 7.47 17.05 -19.49
C LYS A 22 8.60 16.87 -18.49
N ASN A 23 9.80 17.32 -18.85
CA ASN A 23 10.96 17.25 -17.95
C ASN A 23 10.61 17.80 -16.57
N THR A 24 10.94 17.03 -15.54
CA THR A 24 10.67 17.34 -14.14
C THR A 24 11.75 16.74 -13.27
N ASN A 25 12.03 17.35 -12.12
CA ASN A 25 12.92 16.80 -11.11
C ASN A 25 12.15 16.24 -9.89
N SER A 26 10.83 16.11 -9.99
CA SER A 26 10.02 15.60 -8.90
C SER A 26 8.78 14.81 -9.36
N ILE A 27 8.38 13.87 -8.52
CA ILE A 27 7.13 13.11 -8.61
C ILE A 27 6.36 13.34 -7.31
N THR A 28 5.07 13.64 -7.42
CA THR A 28 4.19 13.89 -6.26
C THR A 28 3.03 12.90 -6.28
N LEU A 29 2.82 12.21 -5.16
CA LEU A 29 1.70 11.30 -4.93
C LEU A 29 0.78 11.87 -3.86
N ASN A 30 -0.50 11.51 -3.89
CA ASN A 30 -1.43 11.74 -2.79
C ASN A 30 -1.21 10.67 -1.71
N VAL A 31 -1.08 11.12 -0.46
CA VAL A 31 -0.91 10.26 0.72
C VAL A 31 -1.57 10.93 1.94
N ASP A 32 -2.42 10.19 2.66
CA ASP A 32 -3.05 10.65 3.91
C ASP A 32 -2.99 9.54 4.97
N GLY A 33 -2.27 9.77 6.07
CA GLY A 33 -2.19 8.83 7.19
C GLY A 33 -1.41 7.52 6.92
N LEU A 34 -0.55 7.49 5.90
CA LEU A 34 0.34 6.36 5.62
C LEU A 34 1.78 6.65 6.05
N ILE A 35 2.45 5.64 6.60
CA ILE A 35 3.88 5.68 6.90
C ILE A 35 4.64 5.11 5.70
N ILE A 36 5.30 5.97 4.93
CA ILE A 36 6.11 5.54 3.78
C ILE A 36 7.52 5.17 4.24
N HIS A 37 7.97 3.97 3.90
CA HIS A 37 9.35 3.52 4.12
C HIS A 37 10.27 4.13 3.08
N LYS A 38 10.73 5.36 3.32
CA LYS A 38 11.53 6.16 2.37
C LYS A 38 12.76 5.42 1.82
N ILE A 39 13.37 4.52 2.61
CA ILE A 39 14.53 3.71 2.19
C ILE A 39 14.19 2.69 1.10
N ASN A 40 12.92 2.28 1.01
CA ASN A 40 12.45 1.35 0.00
C ASN A 40 11.91 2.05 -1.25
N THR A 41 11.85 3.38 -1.29
CA THR A 41 11.42 4.11 -2.48
C THR A 41 12.46 3.96 -3.59
N THR A 42 12.03 3.52 -4.77
CA THR A 42 12.91 3.35 -5.94
C THR A 42 12.20 3.78 -7.20
N LEU A 43 12.88 4.54 -8.05
CA LEU A 43 12.42 4.85 -9.40
C LEU A 43 13.35 4.18 -10.40
N LEU A 44 12.79 3.41 -11.34
CA LEU A 44 13.52 2.81 -12.45
C LEU A 44 13.09 3.46 -13.77
N ASN A 45 14.02 3.66 -14.70
CA ASN A 45 13.70 4.02 -16.07
C ASN A 45 13.42 2.74 -16.92
N SER A 46 13.11 2.94 -18.20
CA SER A 46 12.84 1.84 -19.15
C SER A 46 14.04 0.90 -19.38
N GLN A 47 15.26 1.30 -19.03
CA GLN A 47 16.47 0.47 -19.08
C GLN A 47 16.78 -0.19 -17.72
N HIS A 48 15.85 -0.13 -16.76
CA HIS A 48 16.02 -0.63 -15.39
C HIS A 48 17.15 0.04 -14.59
N ASN A 49 17.60 1.22 -15.00
CA ASN A 49 18.53 2.01 -14.22
C ASN A 49 17.79 2.67 -13.05
N CYS A 50 18.39 2.62 -11.85
CA CYS A 50 17.87 3.28 -10.67
C CYS A 50 18.25 4.77 -10.69
N LEU A 51 17.26 5.65 -10.46
CA LEU A 51 17.44 7.09 -10.44
C LEU A 51 17.72 7.57 -9.01
N ALA A 52 18.72 8.44 -8.88
CA ALA A 52 19.11 9.00 -7.59
C ALA A 52 18.04 9.94 -7.04
N ILE A 53 17.52 9.60 -5.85
CA ILE A 53 16.57 10.41 -5.09
C ILE A 53 17.37 11.40 -4.23
N LEU A 54 17.08 12.69 -4.37
CA LEU A 54 17.66 13.77 -3.58
C LEU A 54 16.97 13.89 -2.22
N SER A 55 15.64 13.89 -2.19
CA SER A 55 14.87 13.99 -0.94
C SER A 55 13.44 13.47 -1.10
N GLN A 56 12.82 13.15 0.04
CA GLN A 56 11.44 12.66 0.13
C GLN A 56 10.73 13.42 1.25
N ILE A 57 9.68 14.17 0.90
CA ILE A 57 9.03 15.17 1.74
C ILE A 57 7.54 14.85 1.85
N PHE A 58 6.96 15.03 3.04
CA PHE A 58 5.52 15.06 3.23
C PHE A 58 5.06 16.50 3.37
N ASP A 59 4.04 16.88 2.61
CA ASP A 59 3.25 18.09 2.80
C ASP A 59 1.90 17.63 3.35
N GLU A 60 1.76 17.63 4.68
CA GLU A 60 0.58 17.10 5.37
C GLU A 60 -0.69 17.92 5.07
N GLU A 61 -0.55 19.23 4.91
CA GLU A 61 -1.68 20.12 4.59
C GLU A 61 -2.27 19.78 3.22
N LYS A 62 -1.42 19.52 2.22
CA LYS A 62 -1.87 19.12 0.87
C LYS A 62 -2.05 17.62 0.71
N GLN A 63 -1.70 16.83 1.72
CA GLN A 63 -1.71 15.37 1.66
C GLN A 63 -0.85 14.83 0.52
N PHE A 64 0.36 15.38 0.38
CA PHE A 64 1.29 15.02 -0.68
C PHE A 64 2.55 14.34 -0.13
N PHE A 65 3.00 13.34 -0.88
CA PHE A 65 4.32 12.76 -0.77
C PHE A 65 5.14 13.13 -2.01
N ILE A 66 6.16 13.96 -1.81
CA ILE A 66 6.97 14.56 -2.87
C ILE A 66 8.35 13.90 -2.87
N ILE A 67 8.69 13.29 -4.00
CA ILE A 67 10.00 12.67 -4.26
C ILE A 67 10.76 13.61 -5.20
N ARG A 68 11.90 14.13 -4.75
CA ARG A 68 12.79 14.96 -5.56
C ARG A 68 14.01 14.15 -6.00
N PHE A 69 14.44 14.36 -7.23
CA PHE A 69 15.55 13.65 -7.86
C PHE A 69 16.76 14.56 -8.01
N THR A 70 17.96 13.98 -7.99
CA THR A 70 19.21 14.73 -8.14
C THR A 70 19.36 15.34 -9.54
N ASN A 71 18.85 14.62 -10.55
CA ASN A 71 18.87 15.04 -11.94
C ASN A 71 17.43 15.17 -12.47
N ASP A 72 17.26 15.96 -13.52
CA ASP A 72 16.00 16.02 -14.25
C ASP A 72 15.66 14.66 -14.84
N LEU A 73 14.40 14.28 -14.68
CA LEU A 73 13.79 13.14 -15.34
C LEU A 73 13.29 13.60 -16.71
N GLY A 74 13.82 12.97 -17.76
CA GLY A 74 13.40 13.23 -19.13
C GLY A 74 12.01 12.65 -19.43
N ILE A 75 11.47 13.03 -20.59
CA ILE A 75 10.24 12.43 -21.12
C ILE A 75 10.46 10.92 -21.33
N GLY A 76 9.54 10.10 -20.83
CA GLY A 76 9.64 8.65 -20.96
C GLY A 76 8.86 7.87 -19.90
N ASN A 77 9.04 6.55 -19.91
CA ASN A 77 8.36 5.64 -19.00
C ASN A 77 9.27 5.23 -17.84
N TYR A 78 8.66 5.17 -16.67
CA TYR A 78 9.31 4.86 -15.40
C TYR A 78 8.43 3.95 -14.55
N SER A 79 9.06 3.22 -13.64
CA SER A 79 8.39 2.40 -12.63
C SER A 79 8.80 2.87 -11.25
N LEU A 80 7.83 3.36 -10.47
CA LEU A 80 8.01 3.83 -9.10
C LEU A 80 7.55 2.77 -8.12
N TYR A 81 8.46 2.34 -7.24
CA TYR A 81 8.21 1.39 -6.18
C TYR A 81 8.22 2.07 -4.82
N LEU A 82 7.24 1.77 -3.97
CA LEU A 82 7.18 2.21 -2.57
C LEU A 82 6.72 1.06 -1.65
N LYS A 83 7.21 1.05 -0.41
CA LYS A 83 6.63 0.29 0.72
C LYS A 83 6.01 1.24 1.73
N PHE A 84 4.93 0.82 2.37
CA PHE A 84 4.24 1.62 3.37
C PHE A 84 3.52 0.78 4.42
N ASN A 85 3.19 1.41 5.55
CA ASN A 85 2.22 0.93 6.53
C ASN A 85 1.00 1.84 6.55
N GLY A 86 -0.16 1.26 6.81
CA GLY A 86 -1.39 2.00 7.08
C GLY A 86 -2.20 1.37 8.22
N GLU A 87 -3.21 2.11 8.67
CA GLU A 87 -4.22 1.63 9.61
C GLU A 87 -5.52 1.28 8.87
N ILE A 88 -6.16 0.18 9.24
CA ILE A 88 -7.55 -0.15 8.92
C ILE A 88 -8.44 0.69 9.85
N ARG A 89 -8.75 1.91 9.40
CA ARG A 89 -9.39 2.98 10.17
C ARG A 89 -10.81 2.65 10.60
N ASP A 90 -11.43 3.44 11.47
CA ASP A 90 -12.83 3.30 11.88
C ASP A 90 -13.74 4.45 11.39
N ASP A 91 -13.23 5.32 10.51
CA ASP A 91 -13.91 6.54 10.03
C ASP A 91 -14.63 6.37 8.68
N VAL A 92 -14.98 5.13 8.28
CA VAL A 92 -15.73 4.75 7.06
C VAL A 92 -15.17 5.25 5.71
N PHE A 93 -13.94 5.77 5.70
CA PHE A 93 -13.27 6.29 4.51
C PHE A 93 -11.92 5.63 4.28
N GLY A 94 -11.53 5.47 3.01
CA GLY A 94 -10.29 4.80 2.66
C GLY A 94 -10.40 3.30 2.89
N PHE A 95 -9.43 2.69 3.56
CA PHE A 95 -9.49 1.31 3.99
C PHE A 95 -9.84 1.25 5.48
N TYR A 96 -11.04 0.77 5.79
CA TYR A 96 -11.62 0.87 7.12
C TYR A 96 -12.21 -0.46 7.61
N ARG A 97 -12.38 -0.58 8.93
CA ARG A 97 -12.97 -1.74 9.60
C ARG A 97 -14.43 -1.47 9.91
N SER A 98 -15.26 -2.47 9.68
CA SER A 98 -16.63 -2.52 10.16
C SER A 98 -16.85 -3.83 10.92
N ASN A 99 -17.95 -3.94 11.65
CA ASN A 99 -18.31 -5.16 12.33
C ASN A 99 -19.79 -5.47 12.18
N TYR A 100 -20.12 -6.76 12.29
CA TYR A 100 -21.47 -7.26 12.33
C TYR A 100 -21.60 -8.36 13.37
N LYS A 101 -22.82 -8.60 13.85
CA LYS A 101 -23.12 -9.71 14.75
C LYS A 101 -23.42 -10.97 13.95
N ASP A 102 -22.82 -12.07 14.37
CA ASP A 102 -23.12 -13.42 13.91
C ASP A 102 -23.41 -14.28 15.15
N GLY A 103 -24.70 -14.40 15.48
CA GLY A 103 -25.16 -14.86 16.80
C GLY A 103 -24.64 -13.94 17.91
N ASP A 104 -24.00 -14.54 18.93
CA ASP A 104 -23.41 -13.81 20.05
C ASP A 104 -21.99 -13.29 19.78
N LYS A 105 -21.44 -13.54 18.58
CA LYS A 105 -20.07 -13.16 18.22
C LYS A 105 -20.07 -11.91 17.35
N ILE A 106 -19.18 -10.97 17.66
CA ILE A 106 -18.86 -9.84 16.79
C ILE A 106 -17.80 -10.30 15.78
N LYS A 107 -18.09 -10.13 14.49
CA LYS A 107 -17.15 -10.39 13.39
C LYS A 107 -16.72 -9.09 12.76
N TRP A 108 -15.42 -8.96 12.50
CA TRP A 108 -14.83 -7.80 11.84
C TRP A 108 -14.67 -8.05 10.34
N ILE A 109 -14.87 -6.98 9.56
CA ILE A 109 -14.62 -6.93 8.13
C ILE A 109 -13.78 -5.71 7.80
N ALA A 110 -12.98 -5.79 6.75
CA ALA A 110 -12.25 -4.66 6.21
C ALA A 110 -12.85 -4.30 4.84
N VAL A 111 -13.14 -3.02 4.64
CA VAL A 111 -13.90 -2.49 3.50
C VAL A 111 -13.20 -1.26 2.96
N THR A 112 -13.33 -1.01 1.65
CA THR A 112 -12.79 0.18 1.01
C THR A 112 -13.91 1.13 0.59
N GLN A 113 -13.74 2.42 0.89
CA GLN A 113 -14.58 3.51 0.41
C GLN A 113 -13.67 4.65 -0.05
N PHE A 114 -13.33 4.66 -1.34
CA PHE A 114 -12.32 5.57 -1.89
C PHE A 114 -12.90 6.88 -2.44
N SER A 115 -14.20 6.96 -2.73
CA SER A 115 -14.79 8.19 -3.25
C SER A 115 -14.95 9.24 -2.15
N PRO A 116 -14.61 10.53 -2.39
CA PRO A 116 -14.07 11.05 -3.66
C PRO A 116 -12.53 11.03 -3.75
N ILE A 117 -11.83 11.15 -2.62
CA ILE A 117 -10.36 11.36 -2.56
C ILE A 117 -9.70 10.52 -1.45
N PHE A 118 -10.27 9.37 -1.13
CA PHE A 118 -9.83 8.54 0.00
C PHE A 118 -9.00 7.32 -0.42
N ALA A 119 -8.72 7.13 -1.71
CA ALA A 119 -7.76 6.10 -2.15
C ALA A 119 -6.37 6.35 -1.54
N ARG A 120 -5.97 7.63 -1.43
CA ARG A 120 -4.71 8.08 -0.78
C ARG A 120 -4.55 7.68 0.69
N ARG A 121 -5.62 7.24 1.36
CA ARG A 121 -5.61 6.69 2.73
C ARG A 121 -5.33 5.19 2.78
N ALA A 122 -5.44 4.50 1.65
CA ALA A 122 -5.25 3.07 1.54
C ALA A 122 -3.90 2.72 0.89
N PHE A 123 -3.43 3.53 -0.04
CA PHE A 123 -2.12 3.38 -0.67
C PHE A 123 -1.69 4.69 -1.34
N PRO A 124 -0.36 4.93 -1.52
CA PRO A 124 0.14 6.10 -2.23
C PRO A 124 -0.26 6.03 -3.71
N CYS A 125 -0.91 7.07 -4.23
CA CYS A 125 -1.40 7.07 -5.61
C CYS A 125 -1.60 8.47 -6.19
N PHE A 126 -1.87 8.55 -7.49
CA PHE A 126 -2.36 9.76 -8.15
C PHE A 126 -3.89 9.79 -8.04
N ASP A 127 -4.41 10.36 -6.95
CA ASP A 127 -5.81 10.26 -6.54
C ASP A 127 -6.64 11.40 -7.15
N GLU A 128 -6.67 11.43 -8.48
CA GLU A 128 -7.38 12.41 -9.31
C GLU A 128 -8.23 11.68 -10.37
N PRO A 129 -9.53 11.99 -10.53
CA PRO A 129 -10.44 11.21 -11.40
C PRO A 129 -10.04 11.07 -12.87
N TYR A 130 -9.25 12.03 -13.39
CA TYR A 130 -8.80 12.04 -14.77
C TYR A 130 -7.54 11.19 -15.01
N LEU A 131 -6.84 10.77 -13.95
CA LEU A 131 -5.65 9.91 -14.03
C LEU A 131 -6.03 8.43 -13.88
N LYS A 132 -6.65 7.88 -14.94
CA LYS A 132 -7.05 6.48 -14.96
C LYS A 132 -5.84 5.54 -15.06
N ALA A 133 -5.90 4.42 -14.33
CA ALA A 133 -4.90 3.37 -14.37
C ALA A 133 -5.56 1.98 -14.24
N THR A 134 -4.84 0.95 -14.69
CA THR A 134 -5.21 -0.45 -14.45
C THR A 134 -4.58 -0.91 -13.13
N PHE A 135 -5.34 -1.64 -12.31
CA PHE A 135 -4.87 -2.11 -11.01
C PHE A 135 -4.72 -3.64 -11.01
N LYS A 136 -3.55 -4.11 -10.61
CA LYS A 136 -3.31 -5.51 -10.26
C LYS A 136 -3.15 -5.61 -8.74
N LEU A 137 -4.12 -6.25 -8.10
CA LEU A 137 -4.23 -6.31 -6.64
C LEU A 137 -3.80 -7.68 -6.09
N GLY A 138 -2.95 -7.66 -5.07
CA GLY A 138 -2.62 -8.82 -4.24
C GLY A 138 -2.98 -8.53 -2.79
N ILE A 139 -3.67 -9.47 -2.13
CA ILE A 139 -4.08 -9.35 -0.72
C ILE A 139 -3.61 -10.59 0.03
N GLY A 140 -2.75 -10.38 1.03
CA GLY A 140 -2.43 -11.39 2.03
C GLY A 140 -3.53 -11.41 3.11
N HIS A 141 -4.07 -12.59 3.42
CA HIS A 141 -5.14 -12.74 4.41
C HIS A 141 -5.07 -14.12 5.07
N TYR A 142 -5.72 -14.27 6.22
CA TYR A 142 -5.82 -15.58 6.88
C TYR A 142 -6.74 -16.52 6.10
N GLY A 143 -6.41 -17.81 6.08
CA GLY A 143 -7.10 -18.80 5.25
C GLY A 143 -8.61 -18.97 5.52
N ASN A 144 -9.10 -18.50 6.66
CA ASN A 144 -10.53 -18.50 7.02
C ASN A 144 -11.30 -17.24 6.58
N GLN A 145 -10.66 -16.33 5.84
CA GLN A 145 -11.26 -15.09 5.35
C GLN A 145 -11.62 -15.20 3.85
N THR A 146 -12.69 -14.51 3.46
CA THR A 146 -13.06 -14.36 2.05
C THR A 146 -12.68 -12.96 1.57
N ILE A 147 -12.00 -12.89 0.43
CA ILE A 147 -11.59 -11.64 -0.20
C ILE A 147 -12.34 -11.44 -1.52
N THR A 148 -12.86 -10.23 -1.70
CA THR A 148 -13.52 -9.77 -2.93
C THR A 148 -12.87 -8.47 -3.41
N SER A 149 -12.95 -8.21 -4.71
CA SER A 149 -12.42 -7.00 -5.37
C SER A 149 -13.17 -6.77 -6.68
N ASN A 150 -12.84 -5.69 -7.39
CA ASN A 150 -13.48 -5.30 -8.65
C ASN A 150 -13.33 -6.35 -9.76
N THR A 151 -12.20 -7.06 -9.79
CA THR A 151 -11.91 -8.08 -10.82
C THR A 151 -11.96 -9.48 -10.24
N GLN A 152 -12.19 -10.47 -11.10
CA GLN A 152 -12.14 -11.88 -10.70
C GLN A 152 -10.75 -12.26 -10.18
N ARG A 153 -10.73 -13.18 -9.22
CA ARG A 153 -9.51 -13.68 -8.62
C ARG A 153 -8.76 -14.56 -9.61
N GLU A 154 -7.53 -14.20 -9.94
CA GLU A 154 -6.69 -14.99 -10.86
C GLU A 154 -6.00 -16.18 -10.17
N LYS A 155 -5.50 -15.99 -8.93
CA LYS A 155 -4.67 -16.98 -8.24
C LYS A 155 -4.82 -16.90 -6.71
N ILE A 156 -4.70 -18.05 -6.03
CA ILE A 156 -4.49 -18.15 -4.58
C ILE A 156 -3.18 -18.91 -4.38
N GLN A 157 -2.33 -18.42 -3.48
CA GLN A 157 -1.10 -19.10 -3.11
C GLN A 157 -0.95 -19.05 -1.59
N LEU A 158 -0.66 -20.20 -0.97
CA LEU A 158 -0.30 -20.25 0.44
C LEU A 158 1.07 -19.61 0.60
N ILE A 159 1.13 -18.57 1.41
CA ILE A 159 2.38 -17.93 1.81
C ILE A 159 2.73 -18.54 3.16
N ARG A 160 3.78 -19.36 3.22
CA ARG A 160 4.33 -19.82 4.50
C ARG A 160 5.09 -18.66 5.11
N HIS A 161 4.72 -18.25 6.32
CA HIS A 161 5.55 -17.35 7.10
C HIS A 161 6.71 -18.17 7.70
N GLU A 162 7.95 -17.75 7.45
CA GLU A 162 9.16 -18.43 7.97
C GLU A 162 9.34 -18.33 9.49
N ASP A 163 8.42 -17.65 10.20
CA ASP A 163 8.46 -17.43 11.65
C ASP A 163 7.56 -18.39 12.47
N ASP A 164 6.91 -19.38 11.85
CA ASP A 164 6.07 -20.37 12.56
C ASP A 164 6.87 -21.55 13.17
N ASP A 165 8.20 -21.53 13.13
CA ASP A 165 9.07 -22.48 13.83
C ASP A 165 9.41 -21.97 15.26
N TRP A 166 8.40 -21.84 16.13
CA TRP A 166 8.61 -21.77 17.58
C TRP A 166 8.18 -23.06 18.28
N ASN A 167 9.19 -23.78 18.78
CA ASN A 167 9.18 -25.06 19.47
C ASN A 167 8.01 -25.33 20.41
N GLY A 168 7.10 -26.21 19.98
CA GLY A 168 6.29 -27.05 20.86
C GLY A 168 7.04 -28.32 21.27
N LYS A 169 8.06 -28.21 22.13
CA LYS A 169 8.57 -29.34 22.90
C LYS A 169 8.38 -29.08 24.39
N ASN A 170 7.81 -30.10 25.05
CA ASN A 170 7.69 -30.34 26.50
C ASN A 170 6.30 -30.05 27.11
N GLY A 171 5.30 -30.80 26.65
CA GLY A 171 4.27 -31.34 27.53
C GLY A 171 4.81 -32.58 28.25
N LYS A 172 4.55 -32.66 29.56
CA LYS A 172 5.08 -33.63 30.53
C LYS A 172 4.62 -35.08 30.30
N LEU A 173 5.52 -35.98 30.75
CA LEU A 173 5.44 -37.42 30.99
C LEU A 173 5.44 -38.33 29.75
#